data_AF-A0A5C7Q2X0-F1
#
_entry.id   AF-A0A5C7Q2X0-F1
#
_cell.length_a   1.000
_cell.length_b   1.000
_cell.length_c   1.000
_cell.angle_alpha   90.00
_cell.angle_beta   90.00
_cell.angle_gamma   90.00
#
_symmetry.space_group_name_H-M   'P 1'
#
loop_
_entity.id
_entity.type
_entity.pdbx_description
1 polymer ?
#
loop_
_entity_poly.entity_id
_entity_poly.type
_entity_poly.pdbx_seq_one_letter_code
_entity_poly.pdbx_strand_id
1 'polypeptide(L)'
;MKTFTILDIRGWDPCYNPARHLPKSWSGTVIDILDHPTIPPDDKLWVVCREDLIEAKTLRLFAVWCCRQVEHLLTDERSKNAIVVAENFANGNATAEELAAATAAARAAALAAASAAARAAASAAARDAARDAARGAAWAAATAAARAAAWDAARDAARGAAWAAAWDAARDAARAAQNAQLKKMVLEGV
;
A
#
# COMPACT_ATOMS: atom_id res chain seq x y z
N MET A 1 -11.83 -34.17 33.41
CA MET A 1 -11.96 -33.09 32.41
C MET A 1 -13.04 -32.14 32.91
N LYS A 2 -12.77 -30.84 32.99
CA LYS A 2 -13.69 -29.88 33.60
C LYS A 2 -14.92 -29.67 32.71
N THR A 3 -16.10 -29.67 33.33
CA THR A 3 -17.37 -29.32 32.66
C THR A 3 -17.65 -27.83 32.83
N PHE A 4 -18.22 -27.21 31.81
CA PHE A 4 -18.65 -25.80 31.81
C PHE A 4 -19.94 -25.66 31.00
N THR A 5 -20.60 -24.53 31.18
CA THR A 5 -21.93 -24.23 30.65
C THR A 5 -21.88 -23.11 29.62
N ILE A 6 -22.98 -22.92 28.89
CA ILE A 6 -23.13 -21.77 28.00
C ILE A 6 -23.09 -20.42 28.75
N LEU A 7 -23.47 -20.41 30.04
CA LEU A 7 -23.38 -19.20 30.86
C LEU A 7 -21.92 -18.83 31.14
N ASP A 8 -21.06 -19.83 31.36
CA ASP A 8 -19.61 -19.61 31.49
C ASP A 8 -19.03 -19.01 30.21
N ILE A 9 -19.41 -19.57 29.04
CA ILE A 9 -18.97 -19.05 27.74
C ILE A 9 -19.41 -17.60 27.55
N ARG A 10 -20.66 -17.26 27.89
CA ARG A 10 -21.15 -15.88 27.82
C ARG A 10 -20.43 -14.96 28.80
N GLY A 11 -20.06 -15.46 29.98
CA GLY A 11 -19.29 -14.71 30.97
C GLY A 11 -17.89 -14.34 30.48
N TRP A 12 -17.35 -15.04 29.48
CA TRP A 12 -16.07 -14.69 28.84
C TRP A 12 -16.18 -13.61 27.75
N ASP A 13 -17.36 -12.99 27.61
CA ASP A 13 -17.65 -11.91 26.67
C ASP A 13 -17.20 -12.17 25.22
N PRO A 14 -17.73 -13.23 24.57
CA PRO A 14 -17.41 -13.55 23.18
C PRO A 14 -17.90 -12.45 22.23
N CYS A 15 -17.11 -12.19 21.18
CA CYS A 15 -17.51 -11.28 20.09
C CYS A 15 -18.66 -11.83 19.21
N TYR A 16 -19.13 -13.05 19.48
CA TYR A 16 -20.24 -13.71 18.82
C TYR A 16 -21.26 -14.20 19.85
N ASN A 17 -22.50 -14.45 19.42
CA ASN A 17 -23.52 -15.00 20.32
C ASN A 17 -23.41 -16.55 20.36
N PRO A 18 -22.96 -17.16 21.47
CA PRO A 18 -22.80 -18.63 21.56
C PRO A 18 -24.14 -19.38 21.46
N ALA A 19 -25.28 -18.69 21.70
CA ALA A 19 -26.61 -19.26 21.53
C ALA A 19 -26.94 -19.65 20.08
N ARG A 20 -26.13 -19.22 19.10
CA ARG A 20 -26.26 -19.64 17.70
C ARG A 20 -26.01 -21.13 17.50
N HIS A 21 -25.16 -21.71 18.33
CA HIS A 21 -24.74 -23.12 18.20
C HIS A 21 -25.12 -23.95 19.42
N LEU A 22 -25.14 -23.33 20.60
CA LEU A 22 -25.36 -24.04 21.86
C LEU A 22 -26.73 -23.68 22.43
N PRO A 23 -27.56 -24.67 22.83
CA PRO A 23 -28.82 -24.39 23.51
C PRO A 23 -28.59 -23.69 24.86
N LYS A 24 -29.60 -22.97 25.37
CA LYS A 24 -29.50 -22.26 26.66
C LYS A 24 -29.21 -23.18 27.85
N SER A 25 -29.54 -24.46 27.75
CA SER A 25 -29.29 -25.50 28.74
C SER A 25 -27.99 -26.27 28.50
N TRP A 26 -27.14 -25.83 27.56
CA TRP A 26 -25.92 -26.55 27.22
C TRP A 26 -24.92 -26.58 28.39
N SER A 27 -24.40 -27.77 28.64
CA SER A 27 -23.31 -28.08 29.55
C SER A 27 -22.49 -29.20 28.93
N GLY A 28 -21.17 -29.10 29.00
CA GLY A 28 -20.28 -30.07 28.38
C GLY A 28 -18.82 -29.84 28.74
N THR A 29 -17.95 -30.53 28.02
CA THR A 29 -16.51 -30.50 28.20
C THR A 29 -15.82 -29.86 27.00
N VAL A 30 -14.49 -29.72 27.08
CA VAL A 30 -13.66 -29.26 25.96
C VAL A 30 -13.85 -30.14 24.71
N ILE A 31 -13.96 -31.46 24.88
CA ILE A 31 -14.13 -32.39 23.76
C ILE A 31 -15.49 -32.20 23.10
N ASP A 32 -16.55 -31.97 23.90
CA ASP A 32 -17.90 -31.73 23.35
C ASP A 32 -17.94 -30.46 22.46
N ILE A 33 -17.15 -29.43 22.78
CA ILE A 33 -17.00 -28.25 21.92
C ILE A 33 -16.16 -28.56 20.68
N LEU A 34 -15.03 -29.25 20.84
CA LEU A 34 -14.14 -29.58 19.72
C LEU A 34 -14.81 -30.49 18.69
N ASP A 35 -15.63 -31.43 19.14
CA ASP A 35 -16.40 -32.36 18.29
C ASP A 35 -17.72 -31.76 17.79
N HIS A 36 -18.11 -30.57 18.26
CA HIS A 36 -19.38 -29.97 17.90
C HIS A 36 -19.49 -29.75 16.39
N PRO A 37 -20.51 -30.29 15.69
CA PRO A 37 -20.53 -30.32 14.22
C PRO A 37 -20.74 -28.95 13.59
N THR A 38 -21.39 -28.01 14.30
CA THR A 38 -21.79 -26.72 13.72
C THR A 38 -20.96 -25.52 14.18
N ILE A 39 -20.09 -25.67 15.20
CA ILE A 39 -19.27 -24.53 15.66
C ILE A 39 -18.08 -24.39 14.71
N PRO A 40 -17.79 -23.21 14.16
CA PRO A 40 -16.61 -22.98 13.34
C PRO A 40 -15.30 -23.31 14.09
N PRO A 41 -14.23 -23.78 13.41
CA PRO A 41 -12.95 -24.10 14.05
C PRO A 41 -12.38 -22.97 14.91
N ASP A 42 -12.43 -21.73 14.42
CA ASP A 42 -11.91 -20.56 15.15
C ASP A 42 -12.66 -20.33 16.47
N ASP A 43 -13.99 -20.47 16.44
CA ASP A 43 -14.84 -20.34 17.63
C ASP A 43 -14.60 -21.48 18.62
N LYS A 44 -14.35 -22.71 18.13
CA LYS A 44 -13.98 -23.85 18.98
C LYS A 44 -12.69 -23.55 19.73
N LEU A 45 -11.63 -23.14 19.01
CA LEU A 45 -10.34 -22.83 19.60
C LEU A 45 -10.44 -21.65 20.59
N TRP A 46 -11.22 -20.61 20.24
CA TRP A 46 -11.47 -19.48 21.14
C TRP A 46 -12.11 -19.90 22.47
N VAL A 47 -13.03 -20.86 22.44
CA VAL A 47 -13.70 -21.38 23.64
C VAL A 47 -12.73 -22.21 24.49
N VAL A 48 -12.01 -23.14 23.87
CA VAL A 48 -11.28 -24.19 24.62
C VAL A 48 -9.85 -23.83 25.02
N CYS A 49 -9.20 -22.88 24.33
CA CYS A 49 -7.82 -22.48 24.62
C CYS A 49 -7.72 -21.61 25.90
N ARG A 50 -8.08 -22.17 27.05
CA ARG A 50 -8.09 -21.52 28.37
C ARG A 50 -7.42 -22.40 29.40
N GLU A 51 -6.55 -21.81 30.23
CA GLU A 51 -5.83 -22.55 31.30
C GLU A 51 -6.78 -23.12 32.37
N ASP A 52 -7.96 -22.52 32.52
CA ASP A 52 -9.02 -23.03 33.41
C ASP A 52 -9.66 -24.35 32.91
N LEU A 53 -9.51 -24.67 31.62
CA LEU A 53 -10.12 -25.83 30.97
C LEU A 53 -9.08 -26.88 30.55
N ILE A 54 -7.91 -26.43 30.08
CA ILE A 54 -6.81 -27.25 29.57
C ILE A 54 -5.55 -26.86 30.34
N GLU A 55 -4.76 -27.87 30.75
CA GLU A 55 -3.50 -27.62 31.47
C GLU A 55 -2.57 -26.69 30.67
N ALA A 56 -1.94 -25.76 31.38
CA ALA A 56 -1.04 -24.77 30.77
C ALA A 56 0.14 -25.41 30.00
N LYS A 57 0.60 -26.60 30.41
CA LYS A 57 1.59 -27.39 29.65
C LYS A 57 1.04 -27.81 28.28
N THR A 58 -0.16 -28.40 28.25
CA THR A 58 -0.81 -28.86 27.02
C THR A 58 -1.09 -27.70 26.07
N LEU A 59 -1.54 -26.55 26.58
CA LEU A 59 -1.75 -25.35 25.76
C LEU A 59 -0.44 -24.83 25.14
N ARG A 60 0.67 -24.83 25.89
CA ARG A 60 1.98 -24.44 25.36
C ARG A 60 2.47 -25.40 24.28
N LEU A 61 2.35 -26.71 24.48
CA LEU A 61 2.74 -27.69 23.48
C LEU A 61 1.86 -27.64 22.23
N PHE A 62 0.56 -27.38 22.38
CA PHE A 62 -0.33 -27.11 21.26
C PHE A 62 0.11 -25.86 20.48
N ALA A 63 0.42 -24.76 21.18
CA ALA A 63 0.95 -23.55 20.54
C ALA A 63 2.29 -23.80 19.81
N VAL A 64 3.21 -24.56 20.40
CA VAL A 64 4.46 -25.00 19.75
C VAL A 64 4.18 -25.79 18.48
N TRP A 65 3.25 -26.75 18.54
CA TRP A 65 2.87 -27.55 17.38
C TRP A 65 2.30 -26.68 16.25
N CYS A 66 1.43 -25.72 16.58
CA CYS A 66 0.89 -24.73 15.63
C CYS A 66 2.01 -23.90 15.00
N CYS A 67 2.93 -23.37 15.81
CA CYS A 67 4.07 -22.59 15.33
C CYS A 67 4.96 -23.40 14.37
N ARG A 68 5.15 -24.70 14.64
CA ARG A 68 5.89 -25.61 13.75
C ARG A 68 5.23 -25.78 12.38
N GLN A 69 3.89 -25.76 12.30
CA GLN A 69 3.19 -25.85 11.00
C GLN A 69 3.54 -24.68 10.08
N VAL A 70 3.78 -23.51 10.67
CA VAL A 70 4.09 -22.26 9.96
C VAL A 70 5.56 -21.86 10.06
N GLU A 71 6.44 -22.76 10.52
CA GLU A 71 7.86 -22.47 10.74
C GLU A 71 8.57 -22.02 9.46
N HIS A 72 8.11 -22.51 8.29
CA HIS A 72 8.59 -22.11 6.97
C HIS A 72 8.36 -20.62 6.65
N LEU A 73 7.46 -19.94 7.37
CA LEU A 73 7.23 -18.49 7.26
C LEU A 73 8.16 -17.68 8.19
N LEU A 74 8.87 -18.35 9.11
CA LEU A 74 9.75 -17.70 10.07
C LEU A 74 11.16 -17.58 9.49
N THR A 75 11.54 -16.35 9.11
CA THR A 75 12.87 -16.07 8.55
C THR A 75 13.91 -15.70 9.61
N ASP A 76 13.48 -15.22 10.78
CA ASP A 76 14.38 -14.80 11.86
C ASP A 76 14.64 -15.95 12.83
N GLU A 77 15.92 -16.26 13.07
CA GLU A 77 16.35 -17.35 13.95
C GLU A 77 15.90 -17.14 15.41
N ARG A 78 15.70 -15.90 15.87
CA ARG A 78 15.18 -15.64 17.22
C ARG A 78 13.73 -16.11 17.36
N SER A 79 12.94 -16.02 16.29
CA SER A 79 11.58 -16.53 16.26
C SER A 79 11.55 -18.06 16.31
N LYS A 80 12.45 -18.74 15.58
CA LYS A 80 12.60 -20.21 15.65
C LYS A 80 13.09 -20.67 17.02
N ASN A 81 14.09 -19.98 17.57
CA ASN A 81 14.61 -20.27 18.90
C ASN A 81 13.54 -20.13 19.99
N ALA A 82 12.63 -19.16 19.87
CA ALA A 82 11.52 -19.01 20.82
C ALA A 82 10.57 -20.22 20.84
N ILE A 83 10.39 -20.92 19.71
CA ILE A 83 9.60 -22.18 19.66
C ILE A 83 10.32 -23.26 20.46
N VAL A 84 11.63 -23.42 20.27
CA VAL A 84 12.46 -24.41 20.98
C VAL A 84 12.43 -24.16 22.49
N VAL A 85 12.64 -22.91 22.91
CA VAL A 85 12.62 -22.55 24.33
C VAL A 85 11.21 -22.73 24.93
N ALA A 86 10.14 -22.42 24.19
CA ALA A 86 8.77 -22.65 24.65
C ALA A 86 8.46 -24.14 24.86
N GLU A 87 8.95 -25.02 23.98
CA GLU A 87 8.83 -26.48 24.14
C GLU A 87 9.63 -26.98 25.34
N ASN A 88 10.87 -26.53 25.50
CA ASN A 88 11.70 -26.89 26.65
C ASN A 88 11.07 -26.42 27.97
N PHE A 89 10.55 -25.20 28.02
CA PHE A 89 9.85 -24.68 29.19
C PHE A 89 8.61 -25.51 29.53
N ALA A 90 7.79 -25.87 28.54
CA ALA A 90 6.63 -26.73 28.74
C ALA A 90 7.00 -28.13 29.27
N ASN A 91 8.21 -28.61 28.95
CA ASN A 91 8.75 -29.88 29.45
C ASN A 91 9.54 -29.76 30.76
N GLY A 92 9.69 -28.56 31.33
CA GLY A 92 10.47 -28.31 32.55
C GLY A 92 11.99 -28.26 32.34
N ASN A 93 12.45 -28.19 31.09
CA ASN A 93 13.86 -28.16 30.70
C ASN A 93 14.41 -26.73 30.50
N ALA A 94 13.58 -25.71 30.66
CA ALA A 94 13.98 -24.30 30.59
C ALA A 94 13.29 -23.49 31.70
N THR A 95 13.93 -22.41 32.13
CA THR A 95 13.41 -21.53 33.19
C THR A 95 12.43 -20.48 32.66
N ALA A 96 11.70 -19.83 33.56
CA ALA A 96 10.81 -18.74 33.19
C ALA A 96 11.58 -17.54 32.62
N GLU A 97 12.79 -17.29 33.11
CA GLU A 97 13.70 -16.25 32.63
C GLU A 97 14.16 -16.53 31.19
N GLU A 98 14.53 -17.78 30.90
CA GLU A 98 14.91 -18.20 29.54
C GLU A 98 13.74 -18.04 28.56
N LEU A 99 12.53 -18.44 28.96
CA LEU A 99 11.32 -18.23 28.16
C LEU A 99 11.02 -16.74 27.94
N ALA A 100 11.15 -15.92 28.99
CA ALA A 100 10.93 -14.48 28.91
C ALA A 100 11.95 -13.81 27.96
N ALA A 101 13.22 -14.20 28.05
CA ALA A 101 14.29 -13.71 27.17
C ALA A 101 14.04 -14.09 25.70
N ALA A 102 13.68 -15.36 25.44
CA ALA A 102 13.36 -15.82 24.09
C ALA A 102 12.12 -15.11 23.51
N THR A 103 11.11 -14.89 24.34
CA THR A 103 9.91 -14.11 23.98
C THR A 103 10.26 -12.67 23.62
N ALA A 104 11.10 -12.02 24.43
CA ALA A 104 11.57 -10.66 24.16
C ALA A 104 12.37 -10.57 22.86
N ALA A 105 13.26 -11.54 22.61
CA ALA A 105 14.05 -11.62 21.38
C ALA A 105 13.17 -11.80 20.13
N ALA A 106 12.17 -12.69 20.19
CA ALA A 106 11.21 -12.88 19.10
C ALA A 106 10.33 -11.64 18.85
N ARG A 107 9.89 -10.95 19.90
CA ARG A 107 9.17 -9.67 19.77
C ARG A 107 10.03 -8.59 19.14
N ALA A 108 11.30 -8.49 19.54
CA ALA A 108 12.24 -7.56 18.94
C ALA A 108 12.48 -7.86 17.45
N ALA A 109 12.54 -9.14 17.07
CA ALA A 109 12.63 -9.57 15.67
C ALA A 109 11.40 -9.11 14.87
N ALA A 110 10.20 -9.36 15.38
CA ALA A 110 8.95 -8.95 14.73
C ALA A 110 8.87 -7.42 14.56
N LEU A 111 9.24 -6.65 15.60
CA LEU A 111 9.26 -5.19 15.54
C LEU A 111 10.29 -4.66 14.54
N ALA A 112 11.48 -5.27 14.50
CA ALA A 112 12.51 -4.91 13.54
C ALA A 112 12.07 -5.16 12.09
N ALA A 113 11.43 -6.31 11.83
CA ALA A 113 10.88 -6.66 10.52
C ALA A 113 9.77 -5.69 10.10
N ALA A 114 8.81 -5.39 10.99
CA ALA A 114 7.75 -4.41 10.73
C ALA A 114 8.31 -3.01 10.44
N SER A 115 9.28 -2.57 11.24
CA SER A 115 9.94 -1.27 11.05
C SER A 115 10.71 -1.20 9.73
N ALA A 116 11.36 -2.31 9.33
CA ALA A 116 12.06 -2.40 8.05
C ALA A 116 11.09 -2.32 6.87
N ALA A 117 9.98 -3.06 6.93
CA ALA A 117 8.93 -3.02 5.92
C ALA A 117 8.33 -1.61 5.78
N ALA A 118 8.01 -0.95 6.90
CA ALA A 118 7.48 0.42 6.89
C ALA A 118 8.47 1.42 6.27
N ARG A 119 9.76 1.34 6.62
CA ARG A 119 10.81 2.19 6.04
C ARG A 119 10.97 1.95 4.54
N ALA A 120 10.93 0.70 4.11
CA ALA A 120 11.03 0.34 2.70
C ALA A 120 9.85 0.90 1.89
N ALA A 121 8.62 0.77 2.40
CA ALA A 121 7.42 1.33 1.80
C ALA A 121 7.48 2.86 1.69
N ALA A 122 7.86 3.55 2.77
CA ALA A 122 8.03 5.00 2.77
C ALA A 122 9.10 5.46 1.76
N SER A 123 10.21 4.73 1.69
CA SER A 123 11.30 5.04 0.75
C SER A 123 10.93 4.76 -0.72
N ALA A 124 10.04 3.80 -0.98
CA ALA A 124 9.49 3.55 -2.31
C ALA A 124 8.54 4.69 -2.72
N ALA A 125 7.58 5.03 -1.86
CA ALA A 125 6.63 6.12 -2.11
C ALA A 125 7.33 7.47 -2.36
N ALA A 126 8.36 7.79 -1.57
CA ALA A 126 9.14 9.02 -1.77
C ALA A 126 9.87 9.04 -3.11
N ARG A 127 10.43 7.91 -3.55
CA ARG A 127 11.10 7.80 -4.86
C ARG A 127 10.12 7.94 -6.02
N ASP A 128 8.93 7.37 -5.91
CA ASP A 128 7.91 7.46 -6.95
C ASP A 128 7.37 8.89 -7.07
N ALA A 129 7.07 9.54 -5.95
CA ALA A 129 6.68 10.94 -5.92
C ALA A 129 7.76 11.86 -6.57
N ALA A 130 9.04 11.62 -6.27
CA ALA A 130 10.14 12.38 -6.87
C ALA A 130 10.23 12.16 -8.40
N ARG A 131 10.03 10.92 -8.88
CA ARG A 131 10.00 10.61 -10.32
C ARG A 131 8.81 11.25 -11.03
N ASP A 132 7.65 11.27 -10.40
CA ASP A 132 6.45 11.90 -10.98
C ASP A 132 6.61 13.42 -11.07
N ALA A 133 7.14 14.05 -10.02
CA ALA A 133 7.47 15.47 -10.05
C ALA A 133 8.49 15.81 -11.16
N ALA A 134 9.55 15.00 -11.29
CA ALA A 134 10.56 15.18 -12.34
C ALA A 134 9.96 15.02 -13.75
N ARG A 135 9.11 14.02 -13.97
CA ARG A 135 8.40 13.81 -15.24
C ARG A 135 7.45 14.96 -15.56
N GLY A 136 6.70 15.44 -14.57
CA GLY A 136 5.80 16.58 -14.71
C GLY A 136 6.55 17.85 -15.10
N ALA A 137 7.67 18.13 -14.42
CA ALA A 137 8.52 19.28 -14.74
C ALA A 137 9.11 19.18 -16.17
N ALA A 138 9.59 18.00 -16.56
CA ALA A 138 10.12 17.77 -17.91
C ALA A 138 9.05 17.97 -18.99
N TRP A 139 7.83 17.45 -18.78
CA TRP A 139 6.72 17.61 -19.71
C TRP A 139 6.25 19.06 -19.82
N ALA A 140 6.18 19.78 -18.70
CA ALA A 140 5.85 21.20 -18.67
C ALA A 140 6.88 22.04 -19.43
N ALA A 141 8.17 21.79 -19.21
CA ALA A 141 9.27 22.46 -19.91
C ALA A 141 9.22 22.19 -21.43
N ALA A 142 9.05 20.93 -21.83
CA ALA A 142 8.93 20.56 -23.24
C ALA A 142 7.72 21.23 -23.92
N THR A 143 6.58 21.26 -23.24
CA THR A 143 5.35 21.89 -23.75
C THR A 143 5.50 23.41 -23.87
N ALA A 144 6.15 24.05 -22.89
CA ALA A 144 6.42 25.48 -22.93
C ALA A 144 7.37 25.84 -24.10
N ALA A 145 8.44 25.07 -24.29
CA ALA A 145 9.37 25.25 -25.40
C ALA A 145 8.68 25.07 -26.76
N ALA A 146 7.88 24.01 -26.92
CA ALA A 146 7.11 23.77 -28.15
C ALA A 146 6.13 24.90 -28.47
N ARG A 147 5.42 25.42 -27.45
CA ARG A 147 4.52 26.57 -27.62
C ARG A 147 5.29 27.84 -28.00
N ALA A 148 6.40 28.13 -27.35
CA ALA A 148 7.23 29.29 -27.67
C ALA A 148 7.70 29.26 -29.13
N ALA A 149 8.24 28.12 -29.58
CA ALA A 149 8.66 27.92 -30.95
C ALA A 149 7.52 28.10 -31.97
N ALA A 150 6.32 27.58 -31.66
CA ALA A 150 5.14 27.76 -32.52
C ALA A 150 4.73 29.24 -32.62
N TRP A 151 4.78 29.98 -31.51
CA TRP A 151 4.49 31.42 -31.50
C TRP A 151 5.52 32.24 -32.27
N ASP A 152 6.81 31.91 -32.16
CA ASP A 152 7.87 32.55 -32.93
C ASP A 152 7.68 32.32 -34.44
N ALA A 153 7.45 31.07 -34.84
CA ALA A 153 7.19 30.73 -36.24
C ALA A 153 5.95 31.46 -36.80
N ALA A 154 4.87 31.55 -36.02
CA ALA A 154 3.67 32.28 -36.42
C ALA A 154 3.93 33.79 -36.58
N ARG A 155 4.70 34.40 -35.67
CA ARG A 155 5.09 35.81 -35.76
C ARG A 155 5.97 36.08 -36.98
N ASP A 156 6.92 35.21 -37.28
CA ASP A 156 7.80 35.35 -38.43
C ASP A 156 7.03 35.24 -39.75
N ALA A 157 6.13 34.26 -39.85
CA ALA A 157 5.23 34.13 -41.00
C ALA A 157 4.34 35.36 -41.20
N ALA A 158 3.74 35.89 -40.12
CA ALA A 158 2.90 37.08 -40.18
C ALA A 158 3.70 38.33 -40.61
N ARG A 159 4.93 38.50 -40.08
CA ARG A 159 5.82 39.59 -40.49
C ARG A 159 6.23 39.47 -41.96
N GLY A 160 6.56 38.26 -42.41
CA GLY A 160 6.89 38.00 -43.82
C GLY A 160 5.73 38.33 -44.75
N ALA A 161 4.50 37.91 -44.40
CA ALA A 161 3.30 38.21 -45.17
C ALA A 161 3.00 39.72 -45.22
N ALA A 162 3.11 40.42 -44.09
CA ALA A 162 2.91 41.87 -44.03
C ALA A 162 3.94 42.63 -44.86
N TRP A 163 5.21 42.22 -44.81
CA TRP A 163 6.27 42.81 -45.62
C TRP A 163 6.03 42.58 -47.12
N ALA A 164 5.65 41.36 -47.52
CA ALA A 164 5.32 41.05 -48.91
C ALA A 164 4.16 41.92 -49.43
N ALA A 165 3.08 42.01 -48.66
CA ALA A 165 1.92 42.84 -49.00
C ALA A 165 2.26 44.33 -49.13
N ALA A 166 3.11 44.86 -48.22
CA ALA A 166 3.58 46.24 -48.30
C ALA A 166 4.42 46.50 -49.56
N TRP A 167 5.26 45.56 -49.95
CA TRP A 167 6.03 45.64 -51.19
C TRP A 167 5.17 45.58 -52.44
N ASP A 168 4.16 44.71 -52.48
CA ASP A 168 3.18 44.64 -53.57
C ASP A 168 2.44 45.97 -53.71
N ALA A 169 1.91 46.51 -52.61
CA ALA A 169 1.21 47.79 -52.61
C ALA A 169 2.10 48.96 -53.07
N ALA A 170 3.36 48.99 -52.63
CA ALA A 170 4.32 50.00 -53.04
C ALA A 170 4.64 49.91 -54.55
N ARG A 171 4.80 48.69 -55.08
CA ARG A 171 4.99 48.45 -56.52
C ARG A 171 3.78 48.90 -57.34
N ASP A 172 2.58 48.59 -56.87
CA ASP A 172 1.34 48.96 -57.56
C ASP A 172 1.14 50.49 -57.54
N ALA A 173 1.40 51.15 -56.41
CA ALA A 173 1.36 52.61 -56.31
C ALA A 173 2.40 53.28 -57.23
N ALA A 174 3.63 52.76 -57.27
CA ALA A 174 4.67 53.28 -58.16
C ALA A 174 4.28 53.16 -59.64
N ARG A 175 3.72 52.01 -60.05
CA ARG A 175 3.19 51.80 -61.41
C ARG A 175 2.02 52.72 -61.72
N ALA A 176 1.10 52.92 -60.79
CA ALA A 176 -0.02 53.84 -60.95
C ALA A 176 0.46 55.30 -61.14
N ALA A 177 1.45 55.73 -60.37
CA ALA A 177 2.06 57.06 -60.49
C ALA A 177 2.79 57.24 -61.84
N GLN A 178 3.55 56.24 -62.28
CA GLN A 178 4.18 56.23 -63.61
C GLN A 178 3.14 56.37 -64.73
N ASN A 179 2.05 55.58 -64.65
CA ASN A 179 0.94 55.66 -65.61
C ASN A 179 0.28 57.04 -65.62
N ALA A 180 0.06 57.65 -64.45
CA ALA A 180 -0.53 58.99 -64.35
C ALA A 180 0.39 60.07 -64.93
N GLN A 181 1.69 60.01 -64.63
CA GLN A 181 2.68 60.95 -65.16
C GLN A 181 2.78 60.84 -66.69
N LEU A 182 2.81 59.62 -67.24
CA LEU A 182 2.83 59.41 -68.69
C LEU A 182 1.59 59.99 -69.36
N LYS A 183 0.40 59.79 -68.77
CA LYS A 183 -0.84 60.42 -69.27
C LYS A 183 -0.74 61.94 -69.30
N LYS A 184 -0.22 62.56 -68.24
CA LYS A 184 -0.03 64.01 -68.16
C LYS A 184 0.90 64.52 -69.27
N MET A 185 2.05 63.86 -69.45
CA MET A 185 3.03 64.22 -70.49
C MET A 185 2.44 64.13 -71.91
N VAL A 186 1.57 63.15 -72.17
CA VAL A 186 0.89 62.98 -73.47
C VAL A 186 -0.17 64.06 -73.72
N LEU A 187 -0.93 64.45 -72.69
CA LEU A 187 -2.04 65.40 -72.82
C LEU A 187 -1.59 66.87 -72.85
N GLU A 188 -0.58 67.23 -72.07
CA GLU A 188 -0.09 68.61 -71.96
C GLU A 188 0.95 68.94 -73.04
N GLY A 189 1.50 67.93 -73.73
CA GLY A 189 2.41 68.11 -74.86
C GLY A 189 3.59 69.02 -74.55
N VAL A 190 4.45 68.62 -73.61
CA VAL A 190 5.70 69.29 -73.13
C VAL A 190 5.67 70.82 -73.14
#